data_AF-A0A2N1TQ80-F1
#
_entry.id   AF-A0A2N1TQ80-F1
#
_cell.length_a   1.000
_cell.length_b   1.000
_cell.length_c   1.000
_cell.angle_alpha   90.00
_cell.angle_beta   90.00
_cell.angle_gamma   90.00
#
_symmetry.space_group_name_H-M   'P 1'
#
loop_
_entity.id
_entity.type
_entity.pdbx_description
1 polymer ?
#
loop_
_entity_poly.entity_id
_entity_poly.type
_entity_poly.pdbx_seq_one_letter_code
_entity_poly.pdbx_strand_id
1 'polypeptide(L)'
;MKKITFAILVPFFIFTALLAPAQDTGGTTAKNLPDGYGNISWGTMLSDARDKINGKLAYTDERKIILSKDGELQYIYGFFYIDPAAIPDGVEKKEESAAPAGTASPEEKKDEGKLFYVALKFPYIAMEDVKKKLTEKYGESSSENMKDNQGAMAWDSDKTIIIMWVDRYEKKPFCRRITYISKEIAKELNEYQFKVFNKTELEILKKLNP
;
A
#
# COMPACT_ATOMS: atom_id res chain seq x y z
N MET A 1 70.77 55.80 -8.22
CA MET A 1 70.05 55.39 -7.00
C MET A 1 68.58 55.23 -7.33
N LYS A 2 68.03 54.05 -7.06
CA LYS A 2 66.75 53.53 -7.59
C LYS A 2 65.54 54.18 -6.90
N LYS A 3 64.54 54.58 -7.69
CA LYS A 3 63.21 55.00 -7.22
C LYS A 3 62.39 53.76 -6.87
N ILE A 4 61.84 53.70 -5.66
CA ILE A 4 60.94 52.63 -5.21
C ILE A 4 59.55 53.25 -5.06
N THR A 5 58.67 52.91 -6.00
CA THR A 5 57.24 53.24 -5.99
C THR A 5 56.52 52.17 -5.18
N PHE A 6 55.93 52.53 -4.05
CA PHE A 6 55.06 51.64 -3.28
C PHE A 6 53.63 51.71 -3.82
N ALA A 7 53.19 50.66 -4.51
CA ALA A 7 51.79 50.45 -4.86
C ALA A 7 51.10 49.69 -3.70
N ILE A 8 50.15 50.34 -3.03
CA ILE A 8 49.29 49.70 -2.03
C ILE A 8 48.13 49.05 -2.78
N LEU A 9 48.16 47.73 -2.85
CA LEU A 9 47.12 46.89 -3.42
C LEU A 9 46.17 46.47 -2.28
N VAL A 10 44.98 47.06 -2.22
CA VAL A 10 43.92 46.67 -1.28
C VAL A 10 43.14 45.51 -1.91
N PRO A 11 43.11 44.31 -1.31
CA PRO A 11 42.27 43.24 -1.80
C PRO A 11 40.81 43.49 -1.41
N PHE A 12 39.98 43.71 -2.43
CA PHE A 12 38.52 43.72 -2.35
C PHE A 12 38.05 42.28 -2.03
N PHE A 13 37.75 41.99 -0.78
CA PHE A 13 37.10 40.73 -0.38
C PHE A 13 35.65 40.75 -0.90
N ILE A 14 35.44 40.16 -2.07
CA ILE A 14 34.11 39.82 -2.56
C ILE A 14 33.60 38.67 -1.70
N PHE A 15 32.66 38.97 -0.81
CA PHE A 15 31.96 38.00 0.01
C PHE A 15 30.99 37.23 -0.90
N THR A 16 31.48 36.18 -1.56
CA THR A 16 30.64 35.25 -2.31
C THR A 16 29.78 34.48 -1.30
N ALA A 17 28.55 34.93 -1.09
CA ALA A 17 27.55 34.15 -0.39
C ALA A 17 27.32 32.85 -1.19
N LEU A 18 27.92 31.75 -0.72
CA LEU A 18 27.55 30.41 -1.13
C LEU A 18 26.06 30.23 -0.75
N LEU A 19 25.19 30.33 -1.75
CA LEU A 19 23.90 29.65 -1.76
C LEU A 19 24.20 28.14 -1.74
N ALA A 20 24.38 27.60 -0.53
CA ALA A 20 24.24 26.17 -0.33
C ALA A 20 22.79 25.81 -0.69
N PRO A 21 22.54 24.80 -1.56
CA PRO A 21 21.19 24.29 -1.72
C PRO A 21 20.73 23.81 -0.35
N ALA A 22 19.54 24.25 0.06
CA ALA A 22 18.87 23.77 1.25
C ALA A 22 18.88 22.24 1.21
N GLN A 23 19.65 21.61 2.09
CA GLN A 23 19.48 20.19 2.37
C GLN A 23 18.14 20.05 3.08
N ASP A 24 17.15 19.69 2.29
CA ASP A 24 15.83 19.28 2.72
C ASP A 24 15.98 18.06 3.63
N THR A 25 15.98 18.30 4.93
CA THR A 25 16.28 17.32 5.98
C THR A 25 15.00 16.67 6.53
N GLY A 26 13.92 16.65 5.73
CA GLY A 26 12.64 16.03 6.08
C GLY A 26 12.19 14.87 5.18
N GLY A 27 12.94 14.53 4.12
CA GLY A 27 12.51 13.49 3.17
C GLY A 27 12.63 12.09 3.75
N THR A 28 11.51 11.39 3.89
CA THR A 28 11.47 9.94 4.11
C THR A 28 12.28 9.25 2.99
N THR A 29 13.53 8.88 3.27
CA THR A 29 14.41 8.20 2.32
C THR A 29 14.02 6.73 2.20
N ALA A 30 14.12 6.15 1.00
CA ALA A 30 13.72 4.76 0.73
C ALA A 30 14.38 3.71 1.65
N LYS A 31 15.52 4.03 2.27
CA LYS A 31 16.17 3.20 3.29
C LYS A 31 15.22 2.87 4.45
N ASN A 32 14.36 3.81 4.84
CA ASN A 32 13.41 3.65 5.94
C ASN A 32 12.03 3.17 5.48
N LEU A 33 11.87 2.73 4.22
CA LEU A 33 10.59 2.26 3.74
C LEU A 33 10.17 1.00 4.52
N PRO A 34 9.00 0.97 5.17
CA PRO A 34 8.53 -0.20 5.88
C PRO A 34 8.38 -1.41 4.96
N ASP A 35 8.51 -2.61 5.53
CA ASP A 35 8.30 -3.86 4.80
C ASP A 35 6.81 -4.13 4.55
N GLY A 36 6.27 -3.51 3.50
CA GLY A 36 4.95 -3.82 2.95
C GLY A 36 3.80 -3.85 3.95
N TYR A 37 3.15 -5.00 4.11
CA TYR A 37 2.06 -5.18 5.07
C TYR A 37 2.54 -5.37 6.53
N GLY A 38 3.85 -5.39 6.78
CA GLY A 38 4.43 -5.45 8.12
C GLY A 38 4.40 -6.86 8.73
N ASN A 39 3.98 -6.96 10.00
CA ASN A 39 3.97 -8.18 10.81
C ASN A 39 2.64 -8.97 10.74
N ILE A 40 1.71 -8.55 9.89
CA ILE A 40 0.40 -9.19 9.76
C ILE A 40 0.40 -10.20 8.62
N SER A 41 -0.34 -11.30 8.75
CA SER A 41 -0.44 -12.30 7.68
C SER A 41 -1.72 -12.10 6.87
N TRP A 42 -1.70 -12.49 5.59
CA TRP A 42 -2.93 -12.57 4.81
C TRP A 42 -3.95 -13.48 5.50
N GLY A 43 -5.22 -13.09 5.44
CA GLY A 43 -6.31 -13.80 6.10
C GLY A 43 -6.51 -13.44 7.58
N THR A 44 -5.65 -12.59 8.18
CA THR A 44 -5.86 -12.12 9.56
C THR A 44 -7.20 -11.40 9.67
N MET A 45 -8.00 -11.76 10.68
CA MET A 45 -9.31 -11.16 10.93
C MET A 45 -9.16 -9.70 11.41
N LEU A 46 -10.18 -8.89 11.17
CA LEU A 46 -10.16 -7.46 11.52
C LEU A 46 -9.90 -7.23 13.02
N SER A 47 -10.53 -8.00 13.91
CA SER A 47 -10.29 -7.91 15.36
C SER A 47 -8.81 -8.14 15.71
N ASP A 48 -8.23 -9.23 15.19
CA ASP A 48 -6.84 -9.62 15.44
C ASP A 48 -5.81 -8.71 14.75
N ALA A 49 -6.25 -7.93 13.76
CA ALA A 49 -5.37 -7.06 12.99
C ALA A 49 -5.02 -5.77 13.72
N ARG A 50 -5.95 -5.23 14.54
CA ARG A 50 -5.82 -3.91 15.19
C ARG A 50 -4.55 -3.78 16.03
N ASP A 51 -4.14 -4.84 16.71
CA ASP A 51 -2.95 -4.85 17.57
C ASP A 51 -1.65 -5.09 16.80
N LYS A 52 -1.74 -5.45 15.51
CA LYS A 52 -0.61 -5.84 14.65
C LYS A 52 -0.36 -4.84 13.51
N ILE A 53 -1.16 -3.79 13.41
CA ILE A 53 -0.97 -2.74 12.39
C ILE A 53 0.28 -1.92 12.70
N ASN A 54 0.90 -1.40 11.64
CA ASN A 54 1.99 -0.45 11.78
C ASN A 54 1.43 0.97 11.99
N GLY A 55 2.11 1.78 12.80
CA GLY A 55 1.73 3.15 13.08
C GLY A 55 0.54 3.29 14.05
N LYS A 56 0.06 4.51 14.21
CA LYS A 56 -1.07 4.86 15.08
C LYS A 56 -2.38 4.74 14.31
N LEU A 57 -3.37 4.08 14.90
CA LEU A 57 -4.72 4.00 14.35
C LEU A 57 -5.29 5.41 14.13
N ALA A 58 -5.67 5.71 12.90
CA ALA A 58 -6.26 6.98 12.50
C ALA A 58 -7.76 6.85 12.20
N TYR A 59 -8.17 5.74 11.59
CA TYR A 59 -9.57 5.44 11.30
C TYR A 59 -9.78 3.93 11.16
N THR A 60 -10.96 3.44 11.51
CA THR A 60 -11.39 2.07 11.18
C THR A 60 -12.86 2.12 10.77
N ASP A 61 -13.17 1.48 9.64
CA ASP A 61 -14.51 1.04 9.31
C ASP A 61 -14.69 -0.31 10.02
N GLU A 62 -15.79 -0.52 10.73
CA GLU A 62 -16.01 -1.69 11.61
C GLU A 62 -15.81 -3.03 10.90
N ARG A 63 -15.89 -3.06 9.55
CA ARG A 63 -15.85 -4.31 8.78
C ARG A 63 -14.80 -4.37 7.66
N LYS A 64 -14.33 -3.25 7.13
CA LYS A 64 -13.66 -3.23 5.81
C LYS A 64 -12.29 -2.59 5.75
N ILE A 65 -12.01 -1.57 6.55
CA ILE A 65 -10.80 -0.77 6.39
C ILE A 65 -10.22 -0.40 7.75
N ILE A 66 -8.92 -0.57 7.92
CA ILE A 66 -8.14 0.10 8.97
C ILE A 66 -7.17 1.07 8.30
N LEU A 67 -7.17 2.30 8.77
CA LEU A 67 -6.22 3.34 8.39
C LEU A 67 -5.32 3.65 9.58
N SER A 68 -4.02 3.57 9.39
CA SER A 68 -3.04 4.00 10.38
C SER A 68 -2.00 4.94 9.76
N LYS A 69 -1.33 5.71 10.62
CA LYS A 69 -0.31 6.68 10.23
C LYS A 69 0.93 6.52 11.07
N ASP A 70 2.09 6.63 10.43
CA ASP A 70 3.39 6.66 11.09
C ASP A 70 4.23 7.79 10.50
N GLY A 71 4.29 8.92 11.21
CA GLY A 71 4.82 10.16 10.67
C GLY A 71 4.08 10.58 9.40
N GLU A 72 4.80 10.64 8.28
CA GLU A 72 4.24 10.99 6.96
C GLU A 72 3.73 9.76 6.18
N LEU A 73 3.95 8.56 6.69
CA LEU A 73 3.48 7.32 6.08
C LEU A 73 2.03 7.06 6.46
N GLN A 74 1.27 6.60 5.48
CA GLN A 74 -0.12 6.19 5.66
C GLN A 74 -0.29 4.74 5.23
N TYR A 75 -0.83 3.90 6.11
CA TYR A 75 -1.16 2.51 5.82
C TYR A 75 -2.67 2.36 5.72
N ILE A 76 -3.13 1.68 4.68
CA ILE A 76 -4.53 1.32 4.46
C ILE A 76 -4.59 -0.20 4.40
N TYR A 77 -5.20 -0.82 5.40
CA TYR A 77 -5.47 -2.25 5.48
C TYR A 77 -6.91 -2.51 5.05
N GLY A 78 -7.10 -3.34 4.03
CA GLY A 78 -8.41 -3.71 3.50
C GLY A 78 -8.77 -5.15 3.84
N PHE A 79 -9.99 -5.31 4.33
CA PHE A 79 -10.55 -6.57 4.81
C PHE A 79 -11.68 -7.00 3.89
N PHE A 80 -11.62 -8.24 3.43
CA PHE A 80 -12.66 -8.85 2.64
C PHE A 80 -13.71 -9.40 3.59
N TYR A 81 -14.84 -8.70 3.64
CA TYR A 81 -16.02 -9.11 4.38
C TYR A 81 -17.07 -9.67 3.42
N ILE A 82 -17.58 -10.85 3.77
CA ILE A 82 -18.70 -11.48 3.07
C ILE A 82 -19.96 -11.10 3.83
N ASP A 83 -20.88 -10.40 3.18
CA ASP A 83 -22.19 -10.11 3.75
C ASP A 83 -23.07 -11.38 3.67
N PRO A 84 -23.46 -11.98 4.82
CA PRO A 84 -24.30 -13.17 4.83
C PRO A 84 -25.67 -12.94 4.16
N ALA A 85 -26.22 -11.72 4.22
CA ALA A 85 -27.51 -11.39 3.60
C ALA A 85 -27.43 -11.34 2.06
N ALA A 86 -26.22 -11.15 1.52
CA ALA A 86 -26.00 -11.10 0.08
C ALA A 86 -25.90 -12.49 -0.57
N ILE A 87 -25.61 -13.56 0.18
CA ILE A 87 -25.52 -14.93 -0.34
C ILE A 87 -26.93 -15.53 -0.49
N PRO A 88 -27.29 -16.16 -1.61
CA PRO A 88 -28.60 -16.80 -1.78
C PRO A 88 -28.74 -18.08 -0.92
N ASP A 89 -29.93 -18.32 -0.38
CA ASP A 89 -30.28 -19.55 0.32
C ASP A 89 -30.10 -20.76 -0.62
N GLY A 90 -29.25 -21.72 -0.22
CA GLY A 90 -29.00 -22.96 -0.95
C GLY A 90 -27.61 -23.09 -1.60
N VAL A 91 -26.74 -22.09 -1.50
CA VAL A 91 -25.31 -22.28 -1.77
C VAL A 91 -24.66 -22.71 -0.47
N GLU A 92 -24.28 -23.99 -0.38
CA GLU A 92 -23.53 -24.52 0.77
C GLU A 92 -22.37 -23.57 1.11
N LYS A 93 -22.35 -23.09 2.36
CA LYS A 93 -21.13 -22.53 2.95
C LYS A 93 -20.12 -23.67 2.91
N LYS A 94 -19.18 -23.65 1.97
CA LYS A 94 -17.98 -24.51 2.09
C LYS A 94 -17.28 -24.06 3.36
N GLU A 95 -17.51 -24.80 4.44
CA GLU A 95 -16.72 -24.73 5.66
C GLU A 95 -15.34 -25.31 5.35
N GLU A 96 -14.47 -24.51 4.74
CA GLU A 96 -13.03 -24.78 4.78
C GLU A 96 -12.44 -23.95 5.92
N SER A 97 -12.45 -24.56 7.11
CA SER A 97 -11.65 -24.12 8.26
C SER A 97 -11.41 -25.31 9.17
N ALA A 98 -10.56 -26.25 8.73
CA ALA A 98 -9.86 -27.12 9.68
C ALA A 98 -8.78 -26.28 10.38
N ALA A 99 -9.09 -25.78 11.58
CA ALA A 99 -8.10 -25.30 12.54
C ALA A 99 -8.39 -25.95 13.91
N PRO A 100 -7.35 -26.33 14.67
CA PRO A 100 -7.47 -27.23 15.80
C PRO A 100 -8.06 -26.54 17.03
N ALA A 101 -8.76 -27.34 17.83
CA ALA A 101 -9.47 -26.94 19.04
C ALA A 101 -8.55 -26.22 20.05
N GLY A 102 -9.01 -25.06 20.50
CA GLY A 102 -8.40 -24.28 21.58
C GLY A 102 -9.33 -23.16 22.05
N THR A 103 -10.25 -23.52 22.95
CA THR A 103 -11.05 -22.67 23.87
C THR A 103 -11.01 -21.15 23.72
N ALA A 104 -12.08 -20.57 23.18
CA ALA A 104 -12.65 -19.28 23.59
C ALA A 104 -14.10 -19.16 23.08
N SER A 105 -14.95 -18.45 23.85
CA SER A 105 -16.42 -18.41 23.80
C SER A 105 -17.11 -18.48 22.42
N PRO A 106 -18.28 -19.16 22.33
CA PRO A 106 -19.08 -19.25 21.12
C PRO A 106 -20.12 -18.12 21.09
N GLU A 107 -19.92 -17.10 20.27
CA GLU A 107 -20.91 -16.24 19.59
C GLU A 107 -20.20 -14.93 19.15
N GLU A 108 -20.45 -14.46 17.93
CA GLU A 108 -19.93 -13.23 17.26
C GLU A 108 -18.63 -13.26 16.43
N LYS A 109 -17.85 -14.34 16.36
CA LYS A 109 -16.63 -14.35 15.49
C LYS A 109 -16.85 -14.65 13.99
N LYS A 110 -18.09 -14.81 13.51
CA LYS A 110 -18.38 -15.26 12.14
C LYS A 110 -18.56 -14.13 11.10
N ASP A 111 -18.63 -12.88 11.52
CA ASP A 111 -18.93 -11.73 10.65
C ASP A 111 -17.79 -10.70 10.58
N GLU A 112 -16.55 -11.16 10.51
CA GLU A 112 -15.39 -10.27 10.36
C GLU A 112 -14.70 -10.44 9.01
N GLY A 113 -14.24 -9.32 8.46
CA GLY A 113 -13.48 -9.33 7.23
C GLY A 113 -12.06 -9.86 7.45
N LYS A 114 -11.52 -10.56 6.45
CA LYS A 114 -10.14 -11.06 6.46
C LYS A 114 -9.20 -10.19 5.64
N LEU A 115 -8.00 -9.93 6.13
CA LEU A 115 -7.04 -9.05 5.47
C LEU A 115 -6.60 -9.61 4.11
N PHE A 116 -6.73 -8.81 3.06
CA PHE A 116 -6.27 -9.19 1.72
C PHE A 116 -5.57 -8.07 0.95
N TYR A 117 -5.68 -6.83 1.44
CA TYR A 117 -5.18 -5.65 0.78
C TYR A 117 -4.40 -4.80 1.77
N VAL A 118 -3.20 -4.34 1.38
CA VAL A 118 -2.50 -3.28 2.10
C VAL A 118 -1.95 -2.26 1.12
N ALA A 119 -2.21 -0.99 1.36
CA ALA A 119 -1.55 0.10 0.65
C ALA A 119 -0.73 0.97 1.58
N LEU A 120 0.51 1.20 1.17
CA LEU A 120 1.43 2.13 1.80
C LEU A 120 1.50 3.40 0.95
N LYS A 121 1.14 4.54 1.54
CA LYS A 121 1.22 5.88 0.94
C LYS A 121 2.34 6.66 1.59
N PHE A 122 3.11 7.38 0.79
CA PHE A 122 4.23 8.19 1.24
C PHE A 122 4.28 9.53 0.49
N PRO A 123 4.94 10.55 1.08
CA PRO A 123 5.28 11.77 0.36
C PRO A 123 6.39 11.43 -0.65
N TYR A 124 6.02 11.40 -1.93
CA TYR A 124 6.86 11.21 -3.12
C TYR A 124 8.31 10.78 -2.88
N ILE A 125 8.59 9.47 -2.99
CA ILE A 125 9.94 8.90 -2.88
C ILE A 125 10.47 8.63 -4.29
N ALA A 126 11.77 8.82 -4.52
CA ALA A 126 12.38 8.53 -5.82
C ALA A 126 12.06 7.10 -6.27
N MET A 127 11.58 6.95 -7.51
CA MET A 127 11.10 5.68 -8.03
C MET A 127 12.19 4.60 -8.04
N GLU A 128 13.42 4.96 -8.42
CA GLU A 128 14.55 4.02 -8.50
C GLU A 128 14.90 3.40 -7.14
N ASP A 129 14.84 4.19 -6.06
CA ASP A 129 15.18 3.68 -4.74
C ASP A 129 14.13 2.66 -4.24
N VAL A 130 12.85 2.92 -4.53
CA VAL A 130 11.76 1.99 -4.20
C VAL A 130 11.83 0.75 -5.08
N LYS A 131 12.06 0.92 -6.38
CA LYS A 131 12.23 -0.17 -7.34
C LYS A 131 13.34 -1.10 -6.92
N LYS A 132 14.52 -0.56 -6.60
CA LYS A 132 15.67 -1.34 -6.13
C LYS A 132 15.31 -2.19 -4.91
N LYS A 133 14.66 -1.59 -3.91
CA LYS A 133 14.25 -2.32 -2.69
C LYS A 133 13.23 -3.44 -2.99
N LEU A 134 12.28 -3.18 -3.87
CA LEU A 134 11.31 -4.20 -4.29
C LEU A 134 11.99 -5.31 -5.09
N THR A 135 12.94 -4.98 -5.96
CA THR A 135 13.69 -5.96 -6.75
C THR A 135 14.59 -6.83 -5.88
N GLU A 136 15.27 -6.25 -4.89
CA GLU A 136 16.07 -7.01 -3.91
C GLU A 136 15.22 -8.02 -3.11
N LYS A 137 13.96 -7.70 -2.84
CA LYS A 137 13.06 -8.53 -2.02
C LYS A 137 12.24 -9.55 -2.80
N TYR A 138 11.78 -9.17 -4.00
CA TYR A 138 10.81 -9.95 -4.78
C TYR A 138 11.32 -10.38 -6.15
N GLY A 139 12.55 -10.02 -6.53
CA GLY A 139 13.11 -10.25 -7.85
C GLY A 139 12.69 -9.21 -8.89
N GLU A 140 12.98 -9.44 -10.16
CA GLU A 140 12.64 -8.51 -11.24
C GLU A 140 11.12 -8.29 -11.37
N SER A 141 10.73 -7.09 -11.82
CA SER A 141 9.32 -6.75 -12.03
C SER A 141 8.71 -7.64 -13.12
N SER A 142 7.52 -8.19 -12.85
CA SER A 142 6.81 -9.07 -13.77
C SER A 142 6.07 -8.31 -14.87
N SER A 143 5.66 -7.07 -14.60
CA SER A 143 5.00 -6.22 -15.59
C SER A 143 5.22 -4.74 -15.30
N GLU A 144 5.23 -3.94 -16.36
CA GLU A 144 5.41 -2.50 -16.29
C GLU A 144 4.52 -1.81 -17.32
N ASN A 145 3.84 -0.75 -16.90
CA ASN A 145 3.10 0.16 -17.77
C ASN A 145 3.49 1.59 -17.38
N MET A 146 4.69 1.99 -17.81
CA MET A 146 5.23 3.32 -17.61
C MET A 146 5.14 4.13 -18.90
N LYS A 147 4.61 5.35 -18.80
CA LYS A 147 4.56 6.32 -19.89
C LYS A 147 4.80 7.71 -19.32
N ASP A 148 5.71 8.48 -19.91
CA ASP A 148 5.99 9.87 -19.50
C ASP A 148 6.27 10.03 -17.99
N ASN A 149 7.09 9.15 -17.40
CA ASN A 149 7.46 9.14 -15.97
C ASN A 149 6.30 8.93 -14.98
N GLN A 150 5.21 8.33 -15.43
CA GLN A 150 4.03 7.98 -14.62
C GLN A 150 3.52 6.60 -15.04
N GLY A 151 2.83 5.91 -14.13
CA GLY A 151 2.28 4.58 -14.40
C GLY A 151 2.41 3.63 -13.22
N ALA A 152 2.59 2.35 -13.52
CA ALA A 152 2.75 1.33 -12.51
C ALA A 152 3.73 0.24 -12.94
N MET A 153 4.43 -0.30 -11.94
CA MET A 153 5.20 -1.54 -12.05
C MET A 153 4.61 -2.56 -11.09
N ALA A 154 4.56 -3.82 -11.49
CA ALA A 154 4.09 -4.88 -10.64
C ALA A 154 5.09 -6.03 -10.53
N TRP A 155 5.06 -6.68 -9.37
CA TRP A 155 5.77 -7.91 -9.07
C TRP A 155 4.73 -8.96 -8.72
N ASP A 156 4.86 -10.11 -9.37
CA ASP A 156 4.04 -11.28 -9.08
C ASP A 156 4.87 -12.24 -8.21
N SER A 157 4.66 -12.18 -6.90
CA SER A 157 5.21 -13.14 -5.96
C SER A 157 4.23 -14.30 -5.78
N ASP A 158 4.68 -15.38 -5.16
CA ASP A 158 3.92 -16.63 -5.02
C ASP A 158 2.48 -16.40 -4.53
N LYS A 159 2.34 -15.72 -3.38
CA LYS A 159 1.04 -15.43 -2.73
C LYS A 159 0.57 -13.98 -2.85
N THR A 160 1.43 -13.08 -3.33
CA THR A 160 1.19 -11.63 -3.25
C THR A 160 1.48 -10.95 -4.58
N ILE A 161 0.56 -10.11 -5.03
CA ILE A 161 0.82 -9.14 -6.10
C ILE A 161 1.24 -7.83 -5.44
N ILE A 162 2.39 -7.30 -5.83
CA ILE A 162 2.90 -6.01 -5.38
C ILE A 162 2.81 -5.04 -6.55
N ILE A 163 2.24 -3.86 -6.34
CA ILE A 163 2.10 -2.82 -7.36
C ILE A 163 2.70 -1.53 -6.83
N MET A 164 3.76 -1.06 -7.49
CA MET A 164 4.35 0.25 -7.27
C MET A 164 3.68 1.26 -8.20
N TRP A 165 3.03 2.27 -7.64
CA TRP A 165 2.41 3.36 -8.38
C TRP A 165 3.37 4.53 -8.48
N VAL A 166 3.66 4.95 -9.71
CA VAL A 166 4.59 6.01 -10.05
C VAL A 166 3.82 7.19 -10.62
N ASP A 167 4.15 8.37 -10.13
CA ASP A 167 3.56 9.63 -10.53
C ASP A 167 4.69 10.57 -10.95
N ARG A 168 4.38 11.49 -11.87
CA ARG A 168 5.36 12.44 -12.38
C ARG A 168 5.27 13.73 -11.57
N TYR A 169 6.34 14.04 -10.83
CA TYR A 169 6.49 15.33 -10.15
C TYR A 169 7.74 16.03 -10.67
N GLU A 170 7.62 17.32 -11.04
CA GLU A 170 8.72 18.11 -11.63
C GLU A 170 9.46 17.39 -12.78
N LYS A 171 8.69 16.72 -13.65
CA LYS A 171 9.19 15.91 -14.78
C LYS A 171 10.02 14.67 -14.40
N LYS A 172 10.13 14.32 -13.12
CA LYS A 172 10.82 13.13 -12.62
C LYS A 172 9.83 12.08 -12.10
N PRO A 173 10.16 10.79 -12.15
CA PRO A 173 9.30 9.73 -11.64
C PRO A 173 9.48 9.57 -10.12
N PHE A 174 8.37 9.64 -9.40
CA PHE A 174 8.33 9.39 -7.96
C PHE A 174 7.30 8.31 -7.66
N CYS A 175 7.67 7.38 -6.79
CA CYS A 175 6.68 6.49 -6.24
C CYS A 175 5.81 7.25 -5.22
N ARG A 176 4.50 7.01 -5.29
CA ARG A 176 3.50 7.64 -4.41
C ARG A 176 2.83 6.62 -3.48
N ARG A 177 2.72 5.38 -3.95
CA ARG A 177 2.00 4.31 -3.27
C ARG A 177 2.56 2.96 -3.67
N ILE A 178 2.67 2.05 -2.71
CA ILE A 178 2.83 0.62 -2.99
C ILE A 178 1.57 -0.09 -2.51
N THR A 179 1.06 -1.01 -3.33
CA THR A 179 -0.12 -1.82 -3.02
C THR A 179 0.29 -3.28 -2.98
N TYR A 180 -0.17 -4.00 -1.95
CA TYR A 180 0.04 -5.41 -1.74
C TYR A 180 -1.32 -6.10 -1.72
N ILE A 181 -1.47 -7.18 -2.49
CA ILE A 181 -2.73 -7.89 -2.64
C ILE A 181 -2.48 -9.39 -2.50
N SER A 182 -3.25 -10.06 -1.63
CA SER A 182 -3.27 -11.52 -1.55
C SER A 182 -3.92 -12.12 -2.80
N LYS A 183 -3.19 -12.97 -3.51
CA LYS A 183 -3.69 -13.64 -4.74
C LYS A 183 -4.83 -14.60 -4.44
N GLU A 184 -4.72 -15.33 -3.34
CA GLU A 184 -5.71 -16.33 -2.93
C GLU A 184 -7.03 -15.66 -2.58
N ILE A 185 -7.00 -14.69 -1.66
CA ILE A 185 -8.22 -14.02 -1.20
C ILE A 185 -8.82 -13.13 -2.29
N ALA A 186 -8.00 -12.55 -3.18
CA ALA A 186 -8.50 -11.81 -4.33
C ALA A 186 -9.30 -12.71 -5.30
N LYS A 187 -8.93 -13.99 -5.45
CA LYS A 187 -9.73 -14.95 -6.24
C LYS A 187 -11.08 -15.20 -5.56
N GLU A 188 -11.09 -15.42 -4.25
CA GLU A 188 -12.32 -15.60 -3.49
C GLU A 188 -13.25 -14.36 -3.57
N LEU A 189 -12.68 -13.16 -3.51
CA LEU A 189 -13.42 -11.91 -3.68
C LEU A 189 -14.08 -11.84 -5.05
N ASN A 190 -13.36 -12.19 -6.13
CA ASN A 190 -13.91 -12.22 -7.48
C ASN A 190 -15.04 -13.26 -7.62
N GLU A 191 -14.89 -14.44 -7.02
CA GLU A 191 -15.94 -15.46 -7.00
C GLU A 191 -17.18 -15.01 -6.25
N TYR A 192 -17.00 -14.37 -5.08
CA TYR A 192 -18.09 -13.78 -4.31
C TYR A 192 -18.81 -12.67 -5.10
N GLN A 193 -18.05 -11.78 -5.73
CA GLN A 193 -18.58 -10.73 -6.59
C GLN A 193 -19.48 -11.34 -7.68
N PHE A 194 -19.00 -12.36 -8.39
CA PHE A 194 -19.75 -13.03 -9.45
C PHE A 194 -21.07 -13.64 -8.94
N LYS A 195 -21.04 -14.29 -7.76
CA LYS A 195 -22.24 -14.87 -7.13
C LYS A 195 -23.30 -13.80 -6.80
N VAL A 196 -22.88 -12.66 -6.24
CA VAL A 196 -23.79 -11.55 -5.87
C VAL A 196 -24.37 -10.86 -7.10
N PHE A 197 -23.55 -10.60 -8.13
CA PHE A 197 -24.04 -10.00 -9.37
C PHE A 197 -25.07 -10.89 -10.09
N ASN A 198 -24.78 -12.18 -10.24
CA ASN A 198 -25.74 -13.12 -10.84
C ASN A 198 -27.07 -13.18 -10.06
N LYS A 199 -27.03 -13.09 -8.71
CA LYS A 199 -28.25 -13.00 -7.89
C LYS A 199 -29.05 -11.73 -8.21
N THR A 200 -28.37 -10.58 -8.30
CA THR A 200 -29.01 -9.29 -8.60
C THR A 200 -29.69 -9.35 -9.98
N GLU A 201 -29.02 -9.93 -10.97
CA GLU A 201 -29.60 -10.15 -12.31
C GLU A 201 -30.81 -11.07 -12.27
N LEU A 202 -30.73 -12.21 -11.55
CA LEU A 202 -31.86 -13.13 -11.38
C LEU A 202 -33.05 -12.49 -10.64
N GLU A 203 -32.80 -11.65 -9.63
CA GLU A 203 -33.86 -10.91 -8.93
C GLU A 203 -34.52 -9.86 -9.84
N ILE A 204 -33.75 -9.19 -10.69
CA ILE A 204 -34.29 -8.26 -11.71
C ILE A 204 -35.16 -9.04 -12.70
N LEU A 205 -34.70 -10.19 -13.20
CA LEU A 205 -35.49 -11.03 -14.12
C LEU A 205 -36.81 -11.51 -13.50
N LYS A 206 -36.81 -11.93 -12.23
CA LYS A 206 -38.04 -12.31 -11.50
C LYS A 206 -39.04 -11.15 -11.38
N LYS A 207 -38.57 -9.91 -11.29
CA LYS A 207 -39.43 -8.72 -11.24
C LYS A 207 -39.96 -8.30 -12.63
N LEU A 208 -39.34 -8.79 -13.70
CA LEU A 208 -39.71 -8.46 -15.08
C LEU A 208 -40.63 -9.50 -15.74
N ASN A 209 -40.78 -10.70 -15.17
CA ASN A 209 -41.79 -11.66 -15.60
C ASN A 209 -43.10 -11.40 -14.81
N PRO A 210 -44.16 -10.87 -15.44
CA PRO A 210 -45.45 -10.63 -14.79
C PRO A 210 -46.18 -11.93 -14.38
#